data_AF-A0A3L6RBL7-F1
#
_entry.id   AF-A0A3L6RBL7-F1
#
_cell.length_a   1.000
_cell.length_b   1.000
_cell.length_c   1.000
_cell.angle_alpha   90.00
_cell.angle_beta   90.00
_cell.angle_gamma   90.00
#
_symmetry.space_group_name_H-M   'P 1'
#
loop_
_entity.id
_entity.type
_entity.pdbx_description
1 polymer ?
#
loop_
_entity_poly.entity_id
_entity_poly.type
_entity_poly.pdbx_seq_one_letter_code
_entity_poly.pdbx_strand_id
1 'polypeptide(L)'
;MSDEAWLVEFEKYNKSPEYKRVNKGMSLEDFKFIYWMEYAHRMWGRALGFVFAGPFAYFIAKGYVTRQLGLRLSALFALGGAQGLIGWWMVKSGLEEPTSEYVQPRVSPYRLATHLTSAFVIYCGILWTALSVVMPDPPTGSMSWVNGASKIRKLAIPVSAVGHAYNSFPKMGDTWIPEDLNHRILATATLLSVGGLCPAARKIDMHPAVKSLIGSTLGMAALQVTLGISTLLMYVPTSLGSAHQAGALTLLSLMILLTHTLRRPSPALLKSLATAVKST
;
A
#
# COMPACT_ATOMS: atom_id res chain seq x y z
N MET A 1 23.27 20.10 13.32
CA MET A 1 23.16 20.51 14.74
C MET A 1 24.55 20.45 15.34
N SER A 2 24.91 21.40 16.21
CA SER A 2 26.17 21.32 16.96
C SER A 2 26.11 20.20 18.00
N ASP A 3 27.25 19.83 18.57
CA ASP A 3 27.31 18.76 19.58
C ASP A 3 26.56 19.13 20.86
N GLU A 4 26.57 20.40 21.26
CA GLU A 4 25.81 20.90 22.40
C GLU A 4 24.30 20.78 22.16
N ALA A 5 23.83 21.09 20.96
CA ALA A 5 22.42 20.97 20.59
C ALA A 5 21.96 19.49 20.61
N TRP A 6 22.83 18.56 20.23
CA TRP A 6 22.54 17.13 20.33
C TRP A 6 22.41 16.65 21.77
N LEU A 7 23.29 17.12 22.66
CA LEU A 7 23.21 16.80 24.08
C LEU A 7 21.91 17.29 24.72
N VAL A 8 21.46 18.50 24.35
CA VAL A 8 20.18 19.05 24.83
C VAL A 8 18.98 18.22 24.38
N GLU A 9 18.91 17.83 23.09
CA GLU A 9 17.82 16.98 22.60
C GLU A 9 17.86 15.57 23.21
N PHE A 10 19.06 15.02 23.39
CA PHE A 10 19.22 13.73 24.06
C PHE A 10 18.79 13.80 25.54
N GLU A 11 19.07 14.91 26.24
CA GLU A 11 18.60 15.11 27.62
C GLU A 11 17.07 15.19 27.71
N LYS A 12 16.41 15.80 26.72
CA LYS A 12 14.94 15.77 26.62
C LYS A 12 14.45 14.34 26.40
N TYR A 13 15.08 13.60 25.51
CA TYR A 13 14.73 12.20 25.25
C TYR A 13 14.92 11.33 26.49
N ASN A 14 15.97 11.54 27.28
CA ASN A 14 16.22 10.81 28.53
C ASN A 14 15.09 10.96 29.57
N LYS A 15 14.34 12.06 29.50
CA LYS A 15 13.18 12.33 30.37
C LYS A 15 11.92 11.60 29.88
N SER A 16 11.89 11.15 28.63
CA SER A 16 10.73 10.48 28.03
C SER A 16 10.44 9.11 28.66
N PRO A 17 9.17 8.66 28.63
CA PRO A 17 8.82 7.30 29.04
C PRO A 17 9.56 6.21 28.23
N GLU A 18 9.77 6.46 26.93
CA GLU A 18 10.41 5.51 26.01
C GLU A 18 11.87 5.24 26.38
N TYR A 19 12.66 6.28 26.68
CA TYR A 19 14.02 6.10 27.19
C TYR A 19 14.03 5.36 28.53
N LYS A 20 13.14 5.74 29.45
CA LYS A 20 13.11 5.15 30.80
C LYS A 20 12.76 3.66 30.81
N ARG A 21 11.90 3.21 29.89
CA ARG A 21 11.31 1.85 29.89
C ARG A 21 11.84 0.92 28.79
N VAL A 22 12.17 1.46 27.61
CA VAL A 22 12.57 0.67 26.43
C VAL A 22 14.05 0.85 26.14
N ASN A 23 14.51 2.11 26.06
CA ASN A 23 15.83 2.46 25.54
C ASN A 23 16.81 2.88 26.65
N LYS A 24 16.70 2.28 27.84
CA LYS A 24 17.49 2.68 29.02
C LYS A 24 18.97 2.36 28.79
N GLY A 25 19.82 3.38 28.92
CA GLY A 25 21.26 3.26 28.69
C GLY A 25 21.67 3.35 27.22
N MET A 26 20.75 3.75 26.32
CA MET A 26 21.04 4.04 24.92
C MET A 26 22.14 5.09 24.78
N SER A 27 23.04 4.92 23.82
CA SER A 27 24.10 5.90 23.54
C SER A 27 23.57 7.12 22.77
N LEU A 28 24.32 8.22 22.76
CA LEU A 28 24.00 9.39 21.94
C LEU A 28 23.97 9.04 20.43
N GLU A 29 24.82 8.10 20.00
CA GLU A 29 24.89 7.68 18.60
C GLU A 29 23.64 6.91 18.18
N ASP A 30 23.18 5.97 19.01
CA ASP A 30 21.93 5.24 18.78
C ASP A 30 20.71 6.18 18.75
N PHE A 31 20.70 7.18 19.64
CA PHE A 31 19.66 8.21 19.62
C PHE A 31 19.68 9.03 18.32
N LYS A 32 20.87 9.44 17.85
CA LYS A 32 21.01 10.17 16.57
C LYS A 32 20.43 9.36 15.42
N PHE A 33 20.63 8.04 15.39
CA PHE A 33 20.06 7.17 14.36
C PHE A 33 18.52 7.22 14.36
N ILE A 34 17.89 6.98 15.51
CA ILE A 34 16.41 7.01 15.64
C ILE A 34 15.87 8.40 15.29
N TYR A 35 16.48 9.45 15.84
CA TYR A 35 16.10 10.82 15.56
C TYR A 35 16.12 11.13 14.07
N TRP A 36 17.19 10.75 13.36
CA TRP A 36 17.31 10.98 11.93
C TRP A 36 16.30 10.20 11.12
N MET A 37 16.01 8.94 11.47
CA MET A 37 14.99 8.14 10.78
C MET A 37 13.61 8.80 10.87
N GLU A 38 13.22 9.24 12.07
CA GLU A 38 11.94 9.92 12.24
C GLU A 38 11.90 11.30 11.58
N TYR A 39 12.97 12.08 11.73
CA TYR A 39 13.07 13.41 11.14
C TYR A 39 13.01 13.31 9.62
N ALA A 40 13.78 12.40 9.02
CA ALA A 40 13.80 12.16 7.59
C ALA A 40 12.41 11.73 7.09
N HIS A 41 11.73 10.82 7.79
CA HIS A 41 10.36 10.42 7.43
C HIS A 41 9.38 11.60 7.44
N ARG A 42 9.44 12.47 8.47
CA ARG A 42 8.61 13.68 8.56
C ARG A 42 8.94 14.69 7.45
N MET A 43 10.22 14.91 7.15
CA MET A 43 10.62 15.81 6.07
C MET A 43 10.22 15.26 4.72
N TRP A 44 10.33 13.94 4.52
CA TRP A 44 9.92 13.28 3.28
C TRP A 44 8.43 13.47 2.99
N GLY A 45 7.58 13.30 4.00
CA GLY A 45 6.14 13.56 3.87
C GLY A 45 5.82 15.01 3.45
N ARG A 46 6.55 15.99 4.00
CA ARG A 46 6.39 17.41 3.64
C ARG A 46 6.89 17.70 2.23
N ALA A 47 8.07 17.18 1.88
CA ALA A 47 8.67 17.32 0.57
C ALA A 47 7.76 16.75 -0.53
N LEU A 48 7.13 15.59 -0.31
CA LEU A 48 6.14 15.01 -1.23
C LEU A 48 4.98 15.96 -1.53
N GLY A 49 4.52 16.72 -0.54
CA GLY A 49 3.49 17.75 -0.75
C GLY A 49 3.92 18.80 -1.78
N PHE A 50 5.14 19.32 -1.67
CA PHE A 50 5.67 20.29 -2.63
C PHE A 50 5.95 19.68 -4.01
N VAL A 51 6.52 18.47 -4.03
CA VAL A 51 6.82 17.73 -5.27
C VAL A 51 5.55 17.36 -6.03
N PHE A 52 4.43 17.17 -5.33
CA PHE A 52 3.13 17.00 -5.98
C PHE A 52 2.53 18.35 -6.42
N ALA A 53 2.47 19.33 -5.51
CA ALA A 53 1.76 20.59 -5.73
C ALA A 53 2.38 21.43 -6.86
N GLY A 54 3.71 21.50 -6.96
CA GLY A 54 4.41 22.31 -7.96
C GLY A 54 4.09 21.89 -9.40
N PRO A 55 4.42 20.64 -9.81
CA PRO A 55 4.06 20.12 -11.12
C PRO A 55 2.55 20.14 -11.38
N PHE A 56 1.73 19.84 -10.38
CA PHE A 56 0.28 19.85 -10.54
C PHE A 56 -0.26 21.25 -10.87
N ALA A 57 0.17 22.28 -10.14
CA ALA A 57 -0.19 23.67 -10.41
C ALA A 57 0.27 24.11 -11.80
N TYR A 58 1.50 23.74 -12.18
CA TYR A 58 2.03 24.01 -13.51
C TYR A 58 1.20 23.36 -14.62
N PHE A 59 0.85 22.07 -14.49
CA PHE A 59 0.06 21.37 -15.50
C PHE A 59 -1.39 21.87 -15.62
N ILE A 60 -2.00 22.28 -14.51
CA ILE A 60 -3.31 22.96 -14.55
C ILE A 60 -3.20 24.31 -15.26
N ALA A 61 -2.23 25.14 -14.89
CA ALA A 61 -2.04 26.46 -15.49
C ALA A 61 -1.77 26.40 -17.00
N LYS A 62 -1.10 25.33 -17.47
CA LYS A 62 -0.86 25.07 -18.90
C LYS A 62 -2.00 24.38 -19.64
N GLY A 63 -3.06 23.98 -18.94
CA GLY A 63 -4.18 23.24 -19.55
C GLY A 63 -3.81 21.83 -20.01
N TYR A 64 -2.73 21.25 -19.50
CA TYR A 64 -2.30 19.88 -19.85
C TYR A 64 -3.16 18.80 -19.19
N VAL A 65 -3.97 19.19 -18.22
CA VAL A 65 -4.81 18.28 -17.42
C VAL A 65 -6.27 18.48 -17.78
N THR A 66 -6.96 17.39 -18.10
CA THR A 66 -8.42 17.44 -18.28
C THR A 66 -9.13 17.78 -16.97
N ARG A 67 -10.31 18.39 -17.02
CA ARG A 67 -11.07 18.75 -15.80
C ARG A 67 -11.28 17.55 -14.86
N GLN A 68 -11.56 16.38 -15.41
CA GLN A 68 -11.77 15.16 -14.62
C GLN A 68 -10.47 14.70 -13.93
N LEU A 69 -9.34 14.71 -14.65
CA LEU A 69 -8.05 14.36 -14.05
C LEU A 69 -7.63 15.39 -13.00
N GLY A 70 -7.90 16.68 -13.25
CA GLY A 70 -7.65 17.76 -12.30
C GLY A 70 -8.42 17.57 -10.99
N LEU A 71 -9.73 17.31 -11.06
CA LEU A 71 -10.54 17.03 -9.86
C LEU A 71 -10.03 15.82 -9.09
N ARG A 72 -9.64 14.74 -9.80
CA ARG A 72 -9.09 13.54 -9.17
C ARG A 72 -7.76 13.81 -8.47
N LEU A 73 -6.85 14.53 -9.11
CA LEU A 73 -5.56 14.90 -8.52
C LEU A 73 -5.72 15.85 -7.34
N SER A 74 -6.65 16.81 -7.41
CA SER A 74 -7.00 17.68 -6.28
C SER A 74 -7.53 16.87 -5.09
N ALA A 75 -8.42 15.90 -5.33
CA ALA A 75 -8.92 15.02 -4.27
C ALA A 75 -7.79 14.18 -3.63
N LEU A 76 -6.91 13.60 -4.44
CA LEU A 76 -5.75 12.85 -3.95
C LEU A 76 -4.77 13.74 -3.18
N PHE A 77 -4.56 14.98 -3.60
CA PHE A 77 -3.75 15.96 -2.88
C PHE A 77 -4.35 16.33 -1.52
N ALA A 78 -5.67 16.56 -1.48
CA ALA A 78 -6.39 16.83 -0.24
C ALA A 78 -6.31 15.64 0.74
N LEU A 79 -6.44 14.40 0.24
CA LEU A 79 -6.23 13.20 1.04
C LEU A 79 -4.79 13.07 1.54
N GLY A 80 -3.80 13.45 0.72
CA GLY A 80 -2.39 13.55 1.14
C GLY A 80 -2.17 14.58 2.25
N GLY A 81 -2.83 15.74 2.18
CA GLY A 81 -2.84 16.73 3.27
C GLY A 81 -3.48 16.19 4.54
N ALA A 82 -4.64 15.53 4.42
CA ALA A 82 -5.31 14.86 5.53
C ALA A 82 -4.43 13.75 6.14
N GLN A 83 -3.58 13.09 5.34
CA GLN A 83 -2.64 12.11 5.85
C GLN A 83 -1.61 12.74 6.80
N GLY A 84 -1.16 13.97 6.54
CA GLY A 84 -0.32 14.71 7.49
C GLY A 84 -1.02 14.92 8.85
N LEU A 85 -2.32 15.20 8.83
CA LEU A 85 -3.13 15.36 10.05
C LEU A 85 -3.30 14.05 10.82
N ILE A 86 -3.56 12.94 10.11
CA ILE A 86 -3.65 11.60 10.72
C ILE A 86 -2.29 11.21 11.32
N GLY A 87 -1.19 11.51 10.64
CA GLY A 87 0.16 11.28 11.15
C GLY A 87 0.45 12.05 12.44
N TRP A 88 0.05 13.33 12.50
CA TRP A 88 0.14 14.13 13.73
C TRP A 88 -0.70 13.52 14.87
N TRP A 89 -1.94 13.11 14.59
CA TRP A 89 -2.84 12.48 15.56
C TRP A 89 -2.29 11.16 16.09
N MET A 90 -1.63 10.37 15.24
CA MET A 90 -0.92 9.15 15.61
C MET A 90 0.25 9.44 16.55
N VAL A 91 1.18 10.33 16.17
CA VAL A 91 2.37 10.65 16.98
C VAL A 91 1.97 11.21 18.34
N LYS A 92 0.94 12.06 18.40
CA LYS A 92 0.44 12.62 19.67
C LYS A 92 0.09 11.53 20.70
N SER A 93 -0.43 10.37 20.28
CA SER A 93 -0.74 9.27 21.20
C SER A 93 0.48 8.61 21.84
N GLY A 94 1.66 8.70 21.21
CA GLY A 94 2.88 8.08 21.73
C GLY A 94 3.56 8.90 22.82
N LEU A 95 3.15 10.15 23.03
CA LEU A 95 3.75 11.07 24.00
C LEU A 95 3.07 11.02 25.39
N GLU A 96 1.96 10.30 25.51
CA GLU A 96 1.20 10.16 26.76
C GLU A 96 1.83 9.09 27.66
N GLU A 97 1.83 9.31 28.98
CA GLU A 97 2.34 8.30 29.91
C GLU A 97 1.45 7.05 29.92
N PRO A 98 2.03 5.83 29.93
CA PRO A 98 1.22 4.61 29.93
C PRO A 98 0.40 4.48 31.22
N THR A 99 -0.83 3.98 31.07
CA THR A 99 -1.81 3.81 32.17
C THR A 99 -1.38 2.81 33.25
N SER A 100 -0.40 1.96 32.97
CA SER A 100 0.19 1.06 33.95
C SER A 100 1.69 0.86 33.70
N GLU A 101 2.40 0.36 34.71
CA GLU A 101 3.84 0.09 34.66
C GLU A 101 4.19 -1.03 33.66
N TYR A 102 3.27 -1.97 33.44
CA TYR A 102 3.46 -3.11 32.55
C TYR A 102 3.27 -2.81 31.06
N VAL A 103 2.83 -1.59 30.72
CA VAL A 103 2.59 -1.19 29.32
C VAL A 103 3.76 -0.34 28.81
N GLN A 104 4.29 -0.75 27.65
CA GLN A 104 5.35 -0.02 26.96
C GLN A 104 4.80 1.28 26.32
N PRO A 105 5.52 2.41 26.41
CA PRO A 105 5.17 3.64 25.70
C PRO A 105 5.25 3.40 24.19
N ARG A 106 4.13 3.59 23.49
CA ARG A 106 4.03 3.42 22.04
C ARG A 106 2.85 4.19 21.50
N VAL A 107 2.91 4.55 20.21
CA VAL A 107 1.73 5.07 19.51
C VAL A 107 0.60 4.06 19.56
N SER A 108 -0.64 4.57 19.61
CA SER A 108 -1.82 3.73 19.60
C SER A 108 -1.84 2.84 18.35
N PRO A 109 -2.06 1.50 18.50
CA PRO A 109 -2.17 0.59 17.37
C PRO A 109 -3.27 0.97 16.38
N TYR A 110 -4.42 1.47 16.85
CA TYR A 110 -5.52 1.87 15.96
C TYR A 110 -5.19 3.15 15.17
N ARG A 111 -4.47 4.10 15.77
CA ARG A 111 -4.03 5.33 15.07
C ARG A 111 -2.97 5.01 14.02
N LEU A 112 -2.02 4.14 14.38
CA LEU A 112 -1.02 3.62 13.45
C LEU A 112 -1.66 2.89 12.27
N ALA A 113 -2.62 2.00 12.55
CA ALA A 113 -3.35 1.28 11.51
C ALA A 113 -4.15 2.25 10.61
N THR A 114 -4.75 3.29 11.17
CA THR A 114 -5.48 4.32 10.41
C THR A 114 -4.54 5.11 9.50
N HIS A 115 -3.38 5.53 10.02
CA HIS A 115 -2.34 6.21 9.25
C HIS A 115 -1.85 5.34 8.09
N LEU A 116 -1.46 4.09 8.38
CA LEU A 116 -0.95 3.17 7.36
C LEU A 116 -2.00 2.82 6.30
N THR A 117 -3.24 2.54 6.72
CA THR A 117 -4.33 2.17 5.79
C THR A 117 -4.68 3.33 4.87
N SER A 118 -4.81 4.54 5.40
CA SER A 118 -5.06 5.73 4.55
C SER A 118 -3.89 6.01 3.61
N ALA A 119 -2.64 5.74 4.01
CA ALA A 119 -1.48 5.87 3.14
C ALA A 119 -1.55 4.88 1.96
N PHE A 120 -1.93 3.63 2.21
CA PHE A 120 -2.14 2.65 1.14
C PHE A 120 -3.30 3.02 0.23
N VAL A 121 -4.42 3.54 0.74
CA VAL A 121 -5.54 4.01 -0.10
C VAL A 121 -5.11 5.14 -1.03
N ILE A 122 -4.36 6.12 -0.52
CA ILE A 122 -3.82 7.22 -1.32
C ILE A 122 -2.84 6.68 -2.37
N TYR A 123 -1.93 5.79 -1.97
CA TYR A 123 -0.99 5.13 -2.87
C TYR A 123 -1.70 4.39 -4.01
N CYS A 124 -2.72 3.57 -3.71
CA CYS A 124 -3.55 2.90 -4.70
C CYS A 124 -4.17 3.89 -5.68
N GLY A 125 -4.74 4.98 -5.16
CA GLY A 125 -5.35 6.04 -5.95
C GLY A 125 -4.37 6.72 -6.90
N ILE A 126 -3.18 7.08 -6.40
CA ILE A 126 -2.11 7.71 -7.20
C ILE A 126 -1.58 6.74 -8.25
N LEU A 127 -1.22 5.51 -7.87
CA LEU A 127 -0.67 4.52 -8.79
C LEU A 127 -1.67 4.18 -9.90
N TRP A 128 -2.94 3.95 -9.55
CA TRP A 128 -3.98 3.70 -10.55
C TRP A 128 -4.15 4.89 -11.51
N THR A 129 -4.08 6.12 -10.98
CA THR A 129 -4.18 7.34 -11.80
C THR A 129 -3.00 7.45 -12.76
N ALA A 130 -1.77 7.25 -12.27
CA ALA A 130 -0.56 7.25 -13.08
C ALA A 130 -0.63 6.19 -14.19
N LEU A 131 -1.02 4.96 -13.86
CA LEU A 131 -1.19 3.89 -14.84
C LEU A 131 -2.28 4.23 -15.87
N SER A 132 -3.37 4.87 -15.47
CA SER A 132 -4.44 5.27 -16.41
C SER A 132 -4.00 6.35 -17.39
N VAL A 133 -3.03 7.19 -17.01
CA VAL A 133 -2.44 8.21 -17.90
C VAL A 133 -1.37 7.59 -18.80
N VAL A 134 -0.48 6.76 -18.27
CA VAL A 134 0.65 6.16 -19.01
C VAL A 134 0.20 4.99 -19.91
N MET A 135 -0.81 4.23 -19.48
CA MET A 135 -1.32 3.03 -20.14
C MET A 135 -2.85 3.13 -20.27
N PRO A 136 -3.38 4.02 -21.13
CA PRO A 136 -4.82 4.22 -21.26
C PRO A 136 -5.54 2.92 -21.65
N ASP A 137 -4.97 2.19 -22.61
CA ASP A 137 -5.41 0.87 -23.04
C ASP A 137 -4.50 -0.25 -22.51
N PRO A 138 -5.07 -1.40 -22.11
CA PRO A 138 -4.29 -2.56 -21.66
C PRO A 138 -3.48 -3.17 -22.83
N PRO A 139 -2.38 -3.88 -22.54
CA PRO A 139 -1.53 -4.49 -23.57
C PRO A 139 -2.26 -5.65 -24.25
N THR A 140 -2.90 -5.37 -25.38
CA THR A 140 -3.64 -6.35 -26.18
C THR A 140 -3.42 -6.15 -27.69
N GLY A 141 -3.17 -7.23 -28.43
CA GLY A 141 -2.97 -7.22 -29.87
C GLY A 141 -4.00 -8.07 -30.64
N SER A 142 -4.87 -8.80 -29.95
CA SER A 142 -5.87 -9.69 -30.57
C SER A 142 -7.13 -9.80 -29.72
N MET A 143 -8.24 -10.22 -30.33
CA MET A 143 -9.48 -10.48 -29.58
C MET A 143 -9.36 -11.70 -28.64
N SER A 144 -8.50 -12.67 -28.95
CA SER A 144 -8.22 -13.81 -28.09
C SER A 144 -7.59 -13.37 -26.76
N TRP A 145 -6.64 -12.42 -26.78
CA TRP A 145 -6.00 -11.87 -25.58
C TRP A 145 -6.98 -11.08 -24.72
N VAL A 146 -7.88 -10.30 -25.33
CA VAL A 146 -8.96 -9.60 -24.61
C VAL A 146 -9.85 -10.60 -23.88
N ASN A 147 -10.26 -11.67 -24.58
CA ASN A 147 -11.10 -12.72 -24.00
C ASN A 147 -10.38 -13.47 -22.88
N GLY A 148 -9.08 -13.75 -23.05
CA GLY A 148 -8.25 -14.37 -22.04
C GLY A 148 -8.12 -13.52 -20.77
N ALA A 149 -7.81 -12.24 -20.94
CA ALA A 149 -7.76 -11.27 -19.83
C ALA A 149 -9.10 -11.17 -19.10
N SER A 150 -10.22 -11.17 -19.83
CA SER A 150 -11.56 -11.16 -19.24
C SER A 150 -11.84 -12.42 -18.40
N LYS A 151 -11.41 -13.61 -18.86
CA LYS A 151 -11.54 -14.86 -18.10
C LYS A 151 -10.73 -14.81 -16.80
N ILE A 152 -9.48 -14.38 -16.85
CA ILE A 152 -8.64 -14.20 -15.65
C ILE A 152 -9.23 -13.16 -14.70
N ARG A 153 -9.71 -12.02 -15.23
CA ARG A 153 -10.36 -11.01 -14.40
C ARG A 153 -11.56 -11.57 -13.64
N LYS A 154 -12.42 -12.34 -14.30
CA LYS A 154 -13.57 -12.99 -13.65
C LYS A 154 -13.14 -13.97 -12.56
N LEU A 155 -12.04 -14.70 -12.77
CA LEU A 155 -11.47 -15.60 -11.77
C LEU A 155 -10.84 -14.85 -10.57
N ALA A 156 -10.35 -13.63 -10.78
CA ALA A 156 -9.77 -12.78 -9.75
C ALA A 156 -10.80 -11.97 -8.92
N ILE A 157 -12.02 -11.75 -9.45
CA ILE A 157 -13.09 -10.99 -8.77
C ILE A 157 -13.68 -11.67 -7.50
N PRO A 158 -13.82 -13.01 -7.37
CA PRO A 158 -14.40 -13.63 -6.17
C PRO A 158 -13.56 -13.52 -4.88
N VAL A 159 -12.40 -12.86 -4.89
CA VAL A 159 -11.47 -12.76 -3.74
C VAL A 159 -11.88 -11.67 -2.74
N SER A 160 -12.88 -10.84 -3.07
CA SER A 160 -13.50 -9.90 -2.12
C SER A 160 -14.45 -10.59 -1.12
N ALA A 161 -14.65 -11.91 -1.25
CA ALA A 161 -15.54 -12.72 -0.40
C ALA A 161 -14.98 -13.03 0.99
N VAL A 162 -13.98 -12.30 1.49
CA VAL A 162 -13.69 -12.28 2.94
C VAL A 162 -14.89 -11.70 3.72
N GLY A 163 -15.76 -10.94 3.04
CA GLY A 163 -17.04 -10.47 3.59
C GLY A 163 -18.13 -11.55 3.79
N HIS A 164 -17.97 -12.77 3.26
CA HIS A 164 -18.94 -13.85 3.50
C HIS A 164 -18.75 -14.59 4.84
N ALA A 165 -17.68 -14.30 5.58
CA ALA A 165 -17.48 -14.85 6.92
C ALA A 165 -18.46 -14.24 7.96
N TYR A 166 -19.00 -13.05 7.69
CA TYR A 166 -19.91 -12.35 8.60
C TYR A 166 -21.06 -11.71 7.82
N ASN A 167 -22.21 -12.39 7.75
CA ASN A 167 -23.38 -11.98 6.97
C ASN A 167 -24.38 -11.10 7.76
N SER A 168 -23.94 -10.34 8.76
CA SER A 168 -24.77 -9.36 9.48
C SER A 168 -24.26 -7.94 9.31
N PHE A 169 -25.17 -6.96 9.41
CA PHE A 169 -24.90 -5.53 9.40
C PHE A 169 -25.84 -4.85 10.41
N PRO A 170 -25.37 -3.88 11.22
CA PRO A 170 -24.07 -3.21 11.17
C PRO A 170 -22.93 -3.93 11.92
N LYS A 171 -23.24 -5.03 12.62
CA LYS A 171 -22.28 -5.90 13.31
C LYS A 171 -21.89 -7.09 12.42
N MET A 172 -20.63 -7.51 12.47
CA MET A 172 -20.11 -8.70 11.77
C MET A 172 -20.21 -9.93 12.69
N GLY A 173 -21.34 -10.62 12.67
CA GLY A 173 -21.74 -11.61 13.68
C GLY A 173 -22.31 -10.94 14.94
N ASP A 174 -21.82 -11.32 16.12
CA ASP A 174 -22.23 -10.75 17.41
C ASP A 174 -21.45 -9.47 17.78
N THR A 175 -20.36 -9.17 17.07
CA THR A 175 -19.43 -8.07 17.38
C THR A 175 -19.33 -7.05 16.23
N TRP A 176 -18.89 -5.83 16.54
CA TRP A 176 -18.68 -4.79 15.53
C TRP A 176 -17.39 -4.99 14.73
N ILE A 177 -16.35 -5.54 15.36
CA ILE A 177 -15.07 -5.92 14.76
C ILE A 177 -14.72 -7.29 15.35
N PRO A 178 -14.76 -8.38 14.56
CA PRO A 178 -14.41 -9.70 15.04
C PRO A 178 -12.92 -9.78 15.36
N GLU A 179 -12.55 -10.30 16.52
CA GLU A 179 -11.15 -10.57 16.89
C GLU A 179 -10.50 -11.55 15.91
N ASP A 180 -11.33 -12.42 15.30
CA ASP A 180 -10.92 -13.43 14.33
C ASP A 180 -10.86 -12.97 12.87
N LEU A 181 -11.12 -11.68 12.57
CA LEU A 181 -10.73 -11.07 11.29
C LEU A 181 -9.20 -10.91 11.26
N ASN A 182 -8.51 -12.03 11.41
CA ASN A 182 -7.09 -12.16 11.53
C ASN A 182 -6.47 -11.88 10.17
N HIS A 183 -5.38 -11.11 10.17
CA HIS A 183 -4.53 -10.90 8.99
C HIS A 183 -4.20 -12.20 8.24
N ARG A 184 -4.20 -13.35 8.95
CA ARG A 184 -4.04 -14.71 8.43
C ARG A 184 -5.14 -15.18 7.47
N ILE A 185 -6.40 -14.79 7.68
CA ILE A 185 -7.50 -15.14 6.78
C ILE A 185 -7.35 -14.37 5.47
N LEU A 186 -7.03 -13.08 5.55
CA LEU A 186 -6.77 -12.24 4.37
C LEU A 186 -5.52 -12.72 3.61
N ALA A 187 -4.45 -13.09 4.33
CA ALA A 187 -3.23 -13.65 3.73
C ALA A 187 -3.50 -15.00 3.04
N THR A 188 -4.24 -15.91 3.69
CA THR A 188 -4.61 -17.22 3.11
C THR A 188 -5.53 -17.05 1.89
N ALA A 189 -6.52 -16.16 1.95
CA ALA A 189 -7.39 -15.84 0.82
C ALA A 189 -6.60 -15.24 -0.36
N THR A 190 -5.63 -14.37 -0.08
CA THR A 190 -4.73 -13.80 -1.09
C THR A 190 -3.83 -14.88 -1.70
N LEU A 191 -3.29 -15.79 -0.89
CA LEU A 191 -2.44 -16.87 -1.38
C LEU A 191 -3.20 -17.86 -2.26
N LEU A 192 -4.39 -18.29 -1.84
CA LEU A 192 -5.24 -19.22 -2.60
C LEU A 192 -5.72 -18.60 -3.91
N SER A 193 -6.07 -17.32 -3.88
CA SER A 193 -6.49 -16.61 -5.09
C SER A 193 -5.37 -16.42 -6.10
N VAL A 194 -4.19 -15.95 -5.66
CA VAL A 194 -3.01 -15.79 -6.53
C VAL A 194 -2.50 -17.16 -7.00
N GLY A 195 -2.52 -18.17 -6.14
CA GLY A 195 -2.16 -19.56 -6.47
C GLY A 195 -3.08 -20.18 -7.52
N GLY A 196 -4.40 -19.95 -7.43
CA GLY A 196 -5.38 -20.44 -8.41
C GLY A 196 -5.31 -19.74 -9.78
N LEU A 197 -4.88 -18.48 -9.81
CA LEU A 197 -4.73 -17.71 -11.06
C LEU A 197 -3.58 -18.21 -11.94
N CYS A 198 -2.50 -18.73 -11.36
CA CYS A 198 -1.30 -19.17 -12.08
C CYS A 198 -1.53 -20.36 -13.05
N PRO A 199 -2.12 -21.50 -12.64
CA PRO A 199 -2.38 -22.61 -13.55
C PRO A 199 -3.41 -22.24 -14.63
N ALA A 200 -4.40 -21.39 -14.30
CA ALA A 200 -5.36 -20.88 -15.27
C ALA A 200 -4.67 -20.00 -16.33
N ALA A 201 -3.76 -19.12 -15.93
CA ALA A 201 -3.03 -18.22 -16.83
C ALA A 201 -2.13 -18.94 -17.83
N ARG A 202 -1.60 -20.13 -17.48
CA ARG A 202 -0.80 -20.95 -18.40
C ARG A 202 -1.61 -21.48 -19.58
N LYS A 203 -2.89 -21.79 -19.37
CA LYS A 203 -3.79 -22.39 -20.37
C LYS A 203 -4.56 -21.36 -21.21
N ILE A 204 -4.58 -20.10 -20.78
CA ILE A 204 -5.35 -19.04 -21.44
C ILE A 204 -4.42 -18.22 -22.34
N ASP A 205 -4.88 -17.94 -23.55
CA ASP A 205 -4.16 -17.08 -24.50
C ASP A 205 -4.26 -15.61 -24.08
N MET A 206 -3.10 -14.99 -23.81
CA MET A 206 -2.97 -13.64 -23.27
C MET A 206 -1.58 -13.09 -23.60
N HIS A 207 -1.47 -11.77 -23.58
CA HIS A 207 -0.21 -11.07 -23.78
C HIS A 207 0.90 -11.60 -22.83
N PRO A 208 2.12 -11.90 -23.32
CA PRO A 208 3.20 -12.47 -22.50
C PRO A 208 3.55 -11.66 -21.25
N ALA A 209 3.55 -10.32 -21.36
CA ALA A 209 3.78 -9.44 -20.21
C ALA A 209 2.74 -9.64 -19.09
N VAL A 210 1.48 -9.93 -19.41
CA VAL A 210 0.43 -10.20 -18.41
C VAL A 210 0.67 -11.56 -17.73
N LYS A 211 1.12 -12.57 -18.50
CA LYS A 211 1.50 -13.87 -17.92
C LYS A 211 2.71 -13.76 -17.00
N SER A 212 3.73 -12.99 -17.41
CA SER A 212 4.89 -12.68 -16.58
C SER A 212 4.48 -11.96 -15.29
N LEU A 213 3.60 -10.96 -15.39
CA LEU A 213 3.08 -10.22 -14.24
C LEU A 213 2.30 -11.10 -13.25
N ILE A 214 1.50 -12.06 -13.72
CA ILE A 214 0.83 -13.05 -12.86
C ILE A 214 1.88 -13.89 -12.12
N GLY A 215 2.93 -14.34 -12.82
CA GLY A 215 4.05 -15.07 -12.22
C GLY A 215 4.80 -14.24 -11.17
N SER A 216 5.13 -12.98 -11.46
CA SER A 216 5.77 -12.06 -10.52
C SER A 216 4.90 -11.79 -9.30
N THR A 217 3.59 -11.65 -9.48
CA THR A 217 2.63 -11.48 -8.36
C THR A 217 2.64 -12.70 -7.45
N LEU A 218 2.66 -13.92 -8.01
CA LEU A 218 2.77 -15.16 -7.24
C LEU A 218 4.11 -15.26 -6.52
N GLY A 219 5.22 -14.97 -7.20
CA GLY A 219 6.56 -14.99 -6.61
C GLY A 219 6.67 -14.03 -5.43
N MET A 220 6.16 -12.81 -5.57
CA MET A 220 6.14 -11.82 -4.48
C MET A 220 5.20 -12.23 -3.34
N ALA A 221 4.05 -12.86 -3.63
CA ALA A 221 3.17 -13.40 -2.60
C ALA A 221 3.83 -14.51 -1.78
N ALA A 222 4.55 -15.42 -2.44
CA ALA A 222 5.33 -16.46 -1.76
C ALA A 222 6.44 -15.85 -0.89
N LEU A 223 7.18 -14.87 -1.43
CA LEU A 223 8.20 -14.14 -0.67
C LEU A 223 7.61 -13.42 0.54
N GLN A 224 6.40 -12.85 0.43
CA GLN A 224 5.70 -12.21 1.54
C GLN A 224 5.38 -13.19 2.67
N VAL A 225 4.92 -14.40 2.34
CA VAL A 225 4.69 -15.46 3.32
C VAL A 225 5.99 -15.83 4.02
N THR A 226 7.08 -16.01 3.28
CA THR A 226 8.40 -16.29 3.86
C THR A 226 8.85 -15.16 4.79
N LEU A 227 8.78 -13.90 4.34
CA LEU A 227 9.15 -12.73 5.16
C LEU A 227 8.30 -12.64 6.43
N GLY A 228 6.99 -12.91 6.34
CA GLY A 228 6.10 -12.89 7.50
C GLY A 228 6.45 -13.97 8.52
N ILE A 229 6.67 -15.21 8.07
CA ILE A 229 7.12 -16.32 8.92
C ILE A 229 8.48 -16.00 9.55
N SER A 230 9.45 -15.56 8.75
CA SER A 230 10.79 -15.19 9.23
C SER A 230 10.75 -14.05 10.26
N THR A 231 9.88 -13.06 10.07
CA THR A 231 9.70 -11.96 11.03
C THR A 231 9.23 -12.49 12.39
N LEU A 232 8.30 -13.45 12.41
CA LEU A 232 7.82 -14.04 13.66
C LEU A 232 8.87 -14.93 14.33
N LEU A 233 9.55 -15.79 13.55
CA LEU A 233 10.55 -16.72 14.07
C LEU A 233 11.77 -15.99 14.67
N MET A 234 12.09 -14.79 14.17
CA MET A 234 13.22 -13.98 14.62
C MET A 234 12.83 -12.88 15.63
N TYR A 235 11.66 -12.96 16.25
CA TYR A 235 11.19 -12.01 17.27
C TYR A 235 11.03 -10.56 16.75
N VAL A 236 10.53 -10.42 15.52
CA VAL A 236 10.15 -9.15 14.89
C VAL A 236 11.31 -8.14 14.83
N PRO A 237 12.45 -8.50 14.23
CA PRO A 237 13.53 -7.55 14.08
C PRO A 237 13.10 -6.44 13.09
N THR A 238 13.47 -5.20 13.39
CA THR A 238 13.02 -4.01 12.65
C THR A 238 13.36 -4.09 11.16
N SER A 239 14.48 -4.70 10.80
CA SER A 239 14.90 -4.92 9.41
C SER A 239 13.95 -5.86 8.65
N LEU A 240 13.57 -7.00 9.24
CA LEU A 240 12.61 -7.93 8.61
C LEU A 240 11.19 -7.36 8.61
N GLY A 241 10.79 -6.68 9.68
CA GLY A 241 9.51 -5.97 9.71
C GLY A 241 9.41 -4.93 8.59
N SER A 242 10.49 -4.16 8.38
CA SER A 242 10.57 -3.18 7.28
C SER A 242 10.58 -3.86 5.90
N ALA A 243 11.33 -4.96 5.74
CA ALA A 243 11.34 -5.74 4.49
C ALA A 243 9.96 -6.35 4.18
N HIS A 244 9.26 -6.83 5.20
CA HIS A 244 7.91 -7.35 5.08
C HIS A 244 6.92 -6.25 4.65
N GLN A 245 6.98 -5.07 5.27
CA GLN A 245 6.16 -3.92 4.87
C GLN A 245 6.46 -3.45 3.43
N ALA A 246 7.75 -3.35 3.06
CA ALA A 246 8.16 -2.97 1.71
C ALA A 246 7.67 -3.98 0.67
N GLY A 247 7.82 -5.29 0.94
CA GLY A 247 7.31 -6.31 0.04
C GLY A 247 5.78 -6.35 -0.05
N ALA A 248 5.05 -5.96 1.02
CA ALA A 248 3.59 -5.89 0.99
C ALA A 248 3.14 -4.76 0.06
N LEU A 249 3.83 -3.62 0.11
CA LEU A 249 3.63 -2.53 -0.85
C LEU A 249 3.95 -2.99 -2.27
N THR A 250 5.06 -3.70 -2.51
CA THR A 250 5.41 -4.25 -3.83
C THR A 250 4.34 -5.21 -4.36
N LEU A 251 3.84 -6.11 -3.50
CA LEU A 251 2.75 -7.02 -3.86
C LEU A 251 1.48 -6.24 -4.24
N LEU A 252 1.12 -5.23 -3.45
CA LEU A 252 0.00 -4.34 -3.75
C LEU A 252 0.17 -3.62 -5.10
N SER A 253 1.38 -3.12 -5.42
CA SER A 253 1.69 -2.50 -6.71
C SER A 253 1.51 -3.48 -7.88
N LEU A 254 2.01 -4.71 -7.75
CA LEU A 254 1.87 -5.76 -8.76
C LEU A 254 0.41 -6.14 -8.97
N MET A 255 -0.36 -6.25 -7.89
CA MET A 255 -1.80 -6.51 -7.97
C MET A 255 -2.56 -5.37 -8.67
N ILE A 256 -2.26 -4.11 -8.35
CA ILE A 256 -2.86 -2.94 -9.01
C ILE A 256 -2.53 -2.95 -10.51
N LEU A 257 -1.26 -3.18 -10.86
CA LEU A 257 -0.82 -3.26 -12.25
C LEU A 257 -1.50 -4.43 -12.98
N LEU A 258 -1.66 -5.57 -12.31
CA LEU A 258 -2.34 -6.74 -12.86
C LEU A 258 -3.82 -6.44 -13.11
N THR A 259 -4.52 -5.88 -12.13
CA THR A 259 -5.92 -5.47 -12.31
C THR A 259 -6.05 -4.44 -13.43
N HIS A 260 -5.10 -3.51 -13.55
CA HIS A 260 -5.11 -2.48 -14.57
C HIS A 260 -4.87 -3.02 -15.98
N THR A 261 -3.97 -3.99 -16.14
CA THR A 261 -3.69 -4.66 -17.42
C THR A 261 -4.79 -5.66 -17.83
N LEU A 262 -5.60 -6.13 -16.89
CA LEU A 262 -6.78 -6.98 -17.15
C LEU A 262 -8.07 -6.18 -17.40
N ARG A 263 -8.00 -4.84 -17.44
CA ARG A 263 -9.17 -3.99 -17.75
C ARG A 263 -9.71 -4.30 -19.15
N ARG A 264 -10.98 -3.95 -19.35
CA ARG A 264 -11.56 -3.98 -20.70
C ARG A 264 -10.88 -2.87 -21.52
N PRO A 265 -10.39 -3.16 -22.75
CA PRO A 265 -9.87 -2.13 -23.64
C PRO A 265 -10.94 -1.12 -24.03
N SER A 266 -10.50 0.04 -24.53
CA SER A 266 -11.36 1.10 -25.03
C SER A 266 -12.24 0.60 -26.19
N PRO A 267 -13.46 1.15 -26.37
CA PRO A 267 -14.33 0.78 -27.49
C PRO A 267 -13.65 0.96 -28.86
N ALA A 268 -12.79 1.97 -28.99
CA ALA A 268 -12.02 2.23 -30.21
C ALA A 268 -11.04 1.10 -30.52
N LEU A 269 -10.26 0.66 -29.53
CA LEU A 269 -9.32 -0.45 -29.69
C LEU A 269 -10.07 -1.77 -29.97
N LEU A 270 -11.18 -2.03 -29.27
CA LEU A 270 -12.01 -3.21 -29.55
C LEU A 270 -12.55 -3.23 -30.99
N LYS A 271 -13.01 -2.08 -31.49
CA LYS A 271 -13.48 -1.94 -32.88
C LYS A 271 -12.33 -2.20 -33.87
N SER A 272 -11.15 -1.63 -33.62
CA SER A 272 -9.95 -1.85 -34.44
C SER A 272 -9.59 -3.34 -34.53
N LEU A 273 -9.54 -4.04 -33.39
CA LEU A 273 -9.21 -5.46 -33.34
C LEU A 273 -10.28 -6.32 -34.04
N ALA A 274 -11.56 -5.97 -33.89
CA ALA A 274 -12.65 -6.68 -34.55
C ALA A 274 -12.62 -6.52 -36.07
N THR A 275 -12.24 -5.34 -36.58
CA THR A 275 -12.06 -5.13 -38.03
C THR A 275 -10.87 -5.93 -38.56
N ALA A 276 -9.74 -5.95 -37.84
CA ALA A 276 -8.55 -6.70 -38.24
C ALA A 276 -8.82 -8.22 -38.39
N VAL A 277 -9.66 -8.80 -37.53
CA VAL A 277 -10.08 -10.21 -37.63
C VAL A 277 -10.97 -10.48 -38.84
N LYS A 278 -11.76 -9.49 -39.31
CA LYS A 278 -12.61 -9.65 -40.49
C LYS A 278 -11.84 -9.54 -41.81
N SER A 279 -10.65 -8.95 -41.79
CA SER A 279 -9.78 -8.78 -42.95
C SER A 279 -8.77 -9.91 -43.17
N THR A 280 -8.70 -10.87 -42.24
CA THR A 280 -7.88 -12.08 -42.31
C THR A 280 -8.73 -13.30 -42.62
#